data_AF-A0A7C2ENJ5-F1
#
_entry.id   AF-A0A7C2ENJ5-F1
#
_cell.length_a   1.000
_cell.length_b   1.000
_cell.length_c   1.000
_cell.angle_alpha   90.00
_cell.angle_beta   90.00
_cell.angle_gamma   90.00
#
_symmetry.space_group_name_H-M   'P 1'
#
loop_
_entity.id
_entity.type
_entity.pdbx_description
1 polymer ?
#
loop_
_entity_poly.entity_id
_entity_poly.type
_entity_poly.pdbx_seq_one_letter_code
_entity_poly.pdbx_strand_id
1 'polypeptide(L)' 'MEWQGYRCALTGRPLTPETASLDHIVSVRCGGEHCMENVQVLHKEVNRAKATMTNEEFMQLCREVVEHMMRQQAEGEEP' A
#
# COMPACT_ATOMS: atom_id res chain seq x y z
N MET A 1 5.40 15.95 -1.65
CA MET A 1 4.28 15.83 -0.70
C MET A 1 3.07 16.63 -1.16
N GLU A 2 3.25 17.91 -1.55
CA GLU A 2 2.16 18.73 -2.10
C GLU A 2 1.49 18.09 -3.33
N TRP A 3 2.28 17.50 -4.23
CA TRP A 3 1.77 16.77 -5.40
C TRP A 3 0.95 15.52 -5.06
N GLN A 4 1.14 14.94 -3.87
CA GLN A 4 0.34 13.83 -3.33
C GLN A 4 -0.76 14.32 -2.35
N GLY A 5 -0.94 15.64 -2.21
CA GLY A 5 -1.93 16.21 -1.29
C GLY A 5 -1.73 15.81 0.17
N TYR A 6 -0.48 15.51 0.59
CA TYR A 6 -0.16 14.98 1.92
C TYR A 6 -0.95 13.71 2.27
N ARG A 7 -1.20 12.85 1.27
CA ARG A 7 -1.88 11.57 1.46
C ARG A 7 -1.00 10.40 1.04
N CYS A 8 -1.14 9.30 1.77
CA CYS A 8 -0.53 8.02 1.45
C CYS A 8 -0.99 7.58 0.06
N ALA A 9 -0.05 7.33 -0.85
CA ALA A 9 -0.36 7.01 -2.23
C ALA A 9 -1.24 5.76 -2.39
N LEU A 10 -1.13 4.78 -1.49
CA LEU A 10 -1.89 3.52 -1.58
C LEU A 10 -3.20 3.50 -0.79
N THR A 11 -3.32 4.26 0.29
CA THR A 11 -4.48 4.17 1.20
C THR A 11 -5.26 5.47 1.35
N GLY A 12 -4.75 6.59 0.85
CA GLY A 12 -5.37 7.92 1.01
C GLY A 12 -5.31 8.50 2.43
N ARG A 13 -4.73 7.76 3.39
CA ARG A 13 -4.55 8.23 4.78
C ARG A 13 -3.75 9.54 4.81
N PRO A 14 -4.11 10.50 5.66
CA PRO A 14 -3.30 11.70 5.87
C PRO A 14 -1.87 11.34 6.28
N LEU A 15 -0.91 12.10 5.80
CA LEU A 15 0.51 11.99 6.15
C LEU A 15 0.94 13.20 6.97
N THR A 16 1.75 12.93 7.97
CA THR A 16 2.53 13.91 8.73
C THR A 16 4.02 13.61 8.54
N PRO A 17 4.93 14.55 8.85
CA PRO A 17 6.37 14.27 8.82
C PRO A 17 6.78 13.03 9.64
N GLU A 18 6.10 12.77 10.75
CA GLU A 18 6.36 11.64 11.65
C GLU A 18 5.87 10.31 11.09
N THR A 19 4.88 10.32 10.20
CA THR A 19 4.20 9.11 9.69
C THR A 19 4.52 8.82 8.23
N ALA A 20 5.07 9.79 7.50
CA ALA A 20 5.49 9.62 6.12
C ALA A 20 6.75 8.77 6.00
N SER A 21 6.79 7.96 4.94
CA SER A 21 7.94 7.17 4.52
C SER A 21 8.05 7.21 3.01
N LEU A 22 9.27 7.38 2.52
CA LEU A 22 9.58 7.19 1.10
C LEU A 22 9.55 5.69 0.79
N ASP A 23 8.95 5.33 -0.34
CA ASP A 23 8.82 3.96 -0.84
C ASP A 23 9.19 3.93 -2.33
N HIS A 24 9.82 2.85 -2.76
CA HIS A 24 10.03 2.57 -4.17
C HIS A 24 8.81 1.84 -4.74
N ILE A 25 8.23 2.39 -5.81
CA ILE A 25 7.06 1.80 -6.48
C ILE A 25 7.41 0.38 -6.94
N VAL A 26 8.55 0.25 -7.63
CA VAL A 26 9.23 -1.02 -7.92
C VAL A 26 10.41 -1.15 -6.97
N SER A 27 10.43 -2.22 -6.16
CA SER A 27 11.51 -2.42 -5.20
C SER A 27 12.87 -2.60 -5.89
N VAL A 28 13.95 -2.13 -5.26
CA VAL A 28 15.32 -2.28 -5.78
C VAL A 28 15.68 -3.75 -6.03
N ARG A 29 15.18 -4.66 -5.18
CA ARG A 29 15.37 -6.11 -5.33
C ARG A 29 14.75 -6.65 -6.63
N CYS A 30 13.69 -6.02 -7.12
CA CYS A 30 13.01 -6.38 -8.36
C CYS A 30 13.50 -5.56 -9.57
N GLY A 31 14.65 -4.88 -9.45
CA GLY A 31 15.24 -4.07 -10.53
C GLY A 31 14.72 -2.63 -10.61
N GLY A 32 14.04 -2.14 -9.58
CA GLY A 32 13.60 -0.75 -9.52
C GLY A 32 14.77 0.24 -9.40
N GLU A 33 14.73 1.30 -10.20
CA GLU A 33 15.76 2.33 -10.20
C GLU A 33 15.57 3.34 -9.06
N HIS A 34 16.68 3.96 -8.64
CA HIS A 34 16.67 5.08 -7.70
C HIS A 34 16.40 6.41 -8.43
N CYS A 35 15.21 6.55 -9.01
CA CYS A 35 14.78 7.75 -9.72
C CYS A 35 13.51 8.37 -9.11
N MET A 36 13.26 9.65 -9.41
CA MET A 36 12.12 10.39 -8.85
C MET A 36 10.78 9.82 -9.34
N GLU A 37 10.80 9.19 -10.50
CA GLU A 37 9.66 8.55 -11.15
C GLU A 37 9.28 7.22 -10.49
N ASN A 38 10.23 6.57 -9.79
CA ASN A 38 10.02 5.29 -9.10
C ASN A 38 9.80 5.45 -7.58
N VAL A 39 9.51 6.66 -7.10
CA VAL A 39 9.24 6.89 -5.67
C VAL A 39 7.85 7.44 -5.39
N GLN A 40 7.31 7.04 -4.25
CA GLN A 40 6.05 7.53 -3.70
C GLN A 40 6.17 7.71 -2.19
N VAL A 41 5.27 8.48 -1.59
CA VAL A 41 5.20 8.63 -0.13
C VAL A 41 4.03 7.82 0.43
N LEU A 42 4.35 6.93 1.35
CA LEU A 42 3.38 6.08 2.06
C LEU A 42 3.37 6.39 3.55
N HIS A 43 2.32 5.95 4.24
CA HIS A 43 2.33 5.86 5.69
C HIS A 43 3.32 4.76 6.11
N LYS A 44 4.12 4.97 7.17
CA LYS A 44 5.16 4.02 7.62
C LYS A 44 4.67 2.59 7.78
N GLU A 45 3.48 2.42 8.35
CA GLU A 45 2.85 1.09 8.50
C GLU A 45 2.49 0.44 7.16
N VAL A 46 2.00 1.23 6.20
CA VAL A 46 1.66 0.77 4.86
C VAL A 46 2.92 0.39 4.11
N ASN A 47 3.98 1.20 4.20
CA ASN A 47 5.28 0.88 3.61
C ASN A 47 5.85 -0.41 4.17
N ARG A 48 5.80 -0.59 5.51
CA ARG A 48 6.23 -1.82 6.17
C ARG A 48 5.43 -3.04 5.73
N ALA A 49 4.11 -2.89 5.54
CA ALA A 49 3.24 -3.96 5.06
C ALA A 49 3.49 -4.31 3.58
N LYS A 50 3.74 -3.32 2.72
CA LYS A 50 4.11 -3.50 1.31
C LYS A 50 5.44 -4.25 1.17
N ALA A 51 6.41 -3.94 2.03
CA ALA A 51 7.73 -4.59 2.03
C ALA A 51 8.36 -4.59 0.63
N THR A 52 8.60 -5.76 0.04
CA THR A 52 9.19 -5.89 -1.31
C THR A 52 8.17 -6.01 -2.43
N MET A 53 6.87 -6.05 -2.11
CA MET A 53 5.82 -6.13 -3.11
C MET A 53 5.77 -4.86 -3.96
N THR A 54 5.39 -5.02 -5.21
CA THR A 54 4.92 -3.93 -6.06
C THR A 54 3.57 -3.42 -5.57
N ASN A 55 3.16 -2.25 -6.04
CA ASN A 55 1.83 -1.72 -5.74
C ASN A 55 0.71 -2.68 -6.19
N GLU A 56 0.87 -3.34 -7.34
CA GLU A 56 -0.12 -4.27 -7.89
C GLU A 56 -0.26 -5.51 -7.02
N GLU A 57 0.85 -6.14 -6.64
CA GLU A 57 0.88 -7.30 -5.75
C GLU A 57 0.25 -6.95 -4.39
N PHE A 58 0.59 -5.80 -3.82
CA PHE A 58 0.04 -5.37 -2.55
C PHE A 58 -1.48 -5.12 -2.63
N MET A 59 -1.95 -4.44 -3.67
CA MET A 59 -3.39 -4.24 -3.89
C MET A 59 -4.14 -5.55 -4.08
N GLN A 60 -3.55 -6.50 -4.81
CA GLN A 60 -4.14 -7.80 -5.05
C GLN A 60 -4.27 -8.60 -3.74
N LEU A 61 -3.21 -8.63 -2.92
CA LEU A 61 -3.25 -9.25 -1.59
C LEU A 61 -4.35 -8.63 -0.71
N CYS A 62 -4.47 -7.30 -0.69
CA CYS A 62 -5.53 -6.63 0.06
C CYS A 62 -6.93 -7.02 -0.43
N ARG A 63 -7.14 -7.16 -1.74
CA ARG A 63 -8.43 -7.63 -2.29
C ARG A 63 -8.75 -9.03 -1.83
N GLU A 64 -7.80 -9.95 -1.91
CA GLU A 64 -7.98 -11.35 -1.49
C GLU A 64 -8.39 -11.46 -0.01
N VAL A 65 -7.76 -10.67 0.86
CA VAL A 65 -8.11 -10.59 2.29
C VAL A 65 -9.56 -10.12 2.48
N VAL A 66 -9.96 -9.04 1.79
CA VAL A 66 -11.33 -8.51 1.89
C VAL A 66 -12.35 -9.49 1.32
N GLU A 67 -12.09 -10.08 0.16
CA GLU A 67 -12.97 -11.08 -0.47
C GLU A 67 -13.15 -12.32 0.42
N HIS A 68 -12.08 -12.80 1.05
CA HIS A 68 -12.17 -13.90 1.99
C HIS A 68 -13.01 -13.55 3.22
N MET A 69 -12.81 -12.36 3.80
CA MET A 69 -13.61 -11.87 4.92
C MET A 69 -15.10 -11.76 4.56
N MET A 70 -15.43 -11.25 3.38
CA MET A 70 -16.82 -11.11 2.92
C MET A 70 -17.50 -12.47 2.70
N ARG A 71 -16.78 -13.48 2.18
CA ARG A 71 -17.31 -14.85 2.06
C ARG A 71 -17.66 -15.45 3.42
N GLN A 72 -16.79 -15.30 4.42
CA GLN A 72 -17.06 -15.81 5.77
C GLN A 72 -18.27 -15.15 6.43
N GLN A 73 -18.49 -13.85 6.18
CA GLN A 73 -19.66 -13.14 6.70
C GLN A 73 -20.97 -13.67 6.08
N ALA A 74 -20.97 -13.90 4.76
CA ALA A 74 -22.13 -14.45 4.08
C ALA A 74 -22.46 -15.90 4.50
N GLU A 75 -21.44 -16.72 4.79
CA GLU A 75 -21.60 -18.11 5.27
C GLU A 75 -22.00 -18.18 6.75
N GLY A 76 -21.65 -17.18 7.56
CA GLY A 76 -22.01 -17.08 8.98
C GLY A 76 -23.40 -16.50 9.25
N GLU A 77 -24.13 -16.08 8.20
CA GLU A 77 -25.49 -15.54 8.24
C GLU A 77 -26.57 -16.56 7.82
N GLU A 78 -26.23 -17.84 7.66
CA GLU A 78 -27.24 -18.91 7.49
C GLU A 78 -27.91 -19.27 8.84
N PRO A 79 -29.26 -19.31 8.92
CA PRO A 79 -30.03 -19.55 10.15
C PRO A 79 -29.98 -21.01 10.67
#